data_AF-F0GDN6-F1
#
_entry.id   AF-F0GDN6-F1
#
_cell.length_a   1.000
_cell.length_b   1.000
_cell.length_c   1.000
_cell.angle_alpha   90.00
_cell.angle_beta   90.00
_cell.angle_gamma   90.00
#
_symmetry.space_group_name_H-M   'P 1'
#
loop_
_entity.id
_entity.type
_entity.pdbx_description
1 polymer ?
#
loop_
_entity_poly.entity_id
_entity_poly.type
_entity_poly.pdbx_seq_one_letter_code
_entity_poly.pdbx_strand_id
1 'polypeptide(L)'
;MYKKTSRVAIAAAAVLALAFGTAHAAQPDGPPPGGPGMHHMHGDHGGPFGVMLKLHDQLKLNASQEQQWQTALNTMKQNREAMRKSHEQMREQFKAQQNQPILDLSAMQAAHQQAEQQNAQLRQQTSAAWLAFYNGLNDQQKTTVSTALKQQFARMEQRHEKMKERWQQHRQAKAANAASAPAQ
;
A
#
# COMPACT_ATOMS: atom_id res chain seq x y z
N MET A 1 -57.31 -26.24 14.68
CA MET A 1 -57.46 -25.32 13.53
C MET A 1 -56.45 -24.18 13.70
N TYR A 2 -55.46 -24.11 12.81
CA TYR A 2 -54.35 -23.16 12.86
C TYR A 2 -54.78 -21.77 12.36
N LYS A 3 -54.50 -20.70 13.10
CA LYS A 3 -54.62 -19.31 12.60
C LYS A 3 -53.23 -18.72 12.45
N LYS A 4 -52.78 -18.57 11.20
CA LYS A 4 -51.53 -17.89 10.81
C LYS A 4 -51.73 -16.37 10.88
N THR A 5 -50.90 -15.67 11.64
CA THR A 5 -50.80 -14.21 11.63
C THR A 5 -49.74 -13.79 10.61
N SER A 6 -50.18 -13.16 9.52
CA SER A 6 -49.32 -12.56 8.49
C SER A 6 -48.68 -11.28 9.00
N ARG A 7 -47.35 -11.18 8.97
CA ARG A 7 -46.60 -9.93 9.16
C ARG A 7 -46.31 -9.33 7.80
N VAL A 8 -46.94 -8.20 7.50
CA VAL A 8 -46.64 -7.38 6.32
C VAL A 8 -45.43 -6.51 6.68
N ALA A 9 -44.29 -6.76 6.05
CA ALA A 9 -43.13 -5.89 6.11
C ALA A 9 -43.24 -4.87 4.97
N ILE A 10 -43.46 -3.61 5.30
CA ILE A 10 -43.39 -2.50 4.34
C ILE A 10 -41.91 -2.15 4.16
N ALA A 11 -41.34 -2.55 3.04
CA ALA A 11 -39.99 -2.14 2.64
C ALA A 11 -40.07 -0.75 1.99
N ALA A 12 -39.57 0.27 2.67
CA ALA A 12 -39.34 1.59 2.09
C ALA A 12 -38.02 1.56 1.31
N ALA A 13 -38.09 1.36 0.00
CA ALA A 13 -36.94 1.51 -0.89
C ALA A 13 -36.82 2.98 -1.31
N ALA A 14 -35.95 3.73 -0.64
CA ALA A 14 -35.52 5.04 -1.10
C ALA A 14 -34.56 4.86 -2.29
N VAL A 15 -35.03 5.21 -3.49
CA VAL A 15 -34.21 5.26 -4.70
C VAL A 15 -33.42 6.56 -4.69
N LEU A 16 -32.10 6.49 -4.42
CA LEU A 16 -31.20 7.61 -4.68
C LEU A 16 -30.80 7.58 -6.16
N ALA A 17 -31.44 8.43 -6.96
CA ALA A 17 -31.03 8.70 -8.33
C ALA A 17 -29.78 9.59 -8.31
N LEU A 18 -28.62 9.04 -8.62
CA LEU A 18 -27.40 9.80 -8.89
C LEU A 18 -27.36 10.14 -10.38
N ALA A 19 -27.73 11.39 -10.71
CA ALA A 19 -27.51 11.96 -12.02
C ALA A 19 -26.02 12.29 -12.20
N PHE A 20 -25.36 11.63 -13.15
CA PHE A 20 -24.00 12.00 -13.58
C PHE A 20 -24.10 13.05 -14.68
N GLY A 21 -23.71 14.29 -14.37
CA GLY A 21 -23.44 15.33 -15.37
C GLY A 21 -22.05 15.11 -16.00
N THR A 22 -21.99 15.08 -17.33
CA THR A 22 -20.74 14.98 -18.09
C THR A 22 -20.11 16.36 -18.23
N ALA A 23 -19.07 16.65 -17.42
CA ALA A 23 -18.19 17.80 -17.66
C ALA A 23 -16.98 17.33 -18.48
N HIS A 24 -16.93 17.72 -19.75
CA HIS A 24 -15.71 17.69 -20.57
C HIS A 24 -14.75 18.77 -20.05
N ALA A 25 -13.60 18.35 -19.51
CA ALA A 25 -12.48 19.24 -19.21
C ALA A 25 -11.32 18.94 -20.17
N ALA A 26 -10.86 20.01 -20.83
CA ALA A 26 -9.79 20.02 -21.80
C ALA A 26 -8.47 19.46 -21.24
N GLN A 27 -7.72 18.78 -22.11
CA GLN A 27 -6.38 18.29 -21.84
C GLN A 27 -5.40 19.47 -21.71
N PRO A 28 -4.58 19.56 -20.65
CA PRO A 28 -3.38 20.38 -20.68
C PRO A 28 -2.22 19.56 -21.27
N ASP A 29 -1.71 20.03 -22.39
CA ASP A 29 -0.43 19.63 -22.96
C ASP A 29 0.72 20.06 -22.06
N GLY A 30 1.57 19.10 -21.68
CA GLY A 30 2.89 19.37 -21.11
C GLY A 30 3.20 18.59 -19.83
N PRO A 31 4.27 17.77 -19.78
CA PRO A 31 4.77 17.23 -18.53
C PRO A 31 5.39 18.36 -17.68
N PRO A 32 5.05 18.48 -16.39
CA PRO A 32 5.69 19.47 -15.52
C PRO A 32 7.17 19.13 -15.29
N PRO A 33 8.06 20.14 -15.19
CA PRO A 33 9.47 19.93 -14.87
C PRO A 33 9.62 19.34 -13.47
N GLY A 34 10.17 18.12 -13.39
CA GLY A 34 10.39 17.40 -12.13
C GLY A 34 11.52 18.02 -11.32
N GLY A 35 11.21 18.48 -10.10
CA GLY A 35 12.20 18.90 -9.12
C GLY A 35 13.03 17.73 -8.58
N PRO A 36 14.27 17.96 -8.14
CA PRO A 36 15.14 16.91 -7.59
C PRO A 36 14.67 16.55 -6.18
N GLY A 37 14.15 15.34 -5.97
CA GLY A 37 13.91 14.87 -4.59
C GLY A 37 12.99 13.68 -4.37
N MET A 38 12.24 13.19 -5.37
CA MET A 38 11.39 12.00 -5.18
C MET A 38 12.06 10.77 -5.77
N HIS A 39 13.09 10.27 -5.06
CA HIS A 39 13.55 8.90 -5.27
C HIS A 39 12.37 7.97 -5.04
N HIS A 40 11.79 7.50 -6.15
CA HIS A 40 10.93 6.34 -6.16
C HIS A 40 11.71 5.19 -5.51
N MET A 41 11.41 4.86 -4.25
CA MET A 41 11.80 3.58 -3.66
C MET A 41 11.01 2.47 -4.36
N HIS A 42 11.34 2.20 -5.63
CA HIS A 42 11.01 0.97 -6.33
C HIS A 42 12.04 -0.12 -6.01
N GLY A 43 12.39 -0.26 -4.73
CA GLY A 43 13.36 -1.26 -4.26
C GLY A 43 12.68 -2.25 -3.33
N ASP A 44 12.43 -3.46 -3.84
CA ASP A 44 11.84 -4.63 -3.19
C ASP A 44 10.32 -4.63 -3.06
N HIS A 45 9.69 -5.31 -4.01
CA HIS A 45 8.31 -5.75 -3.89
C HIS A 45 8.07 -6.48 -2.56
N GLY A 46 7.31 -5.84 -1.66
CA GLY A 46 6.29 -6.53 -0.87
C GLY A 46 6.62 -6.96 0.56
N GLY A 47 7.63 -6.39 1.23
CA GLY A 47 7.92 -6.75 2.63
C GLY A 47 8.09 -8.27 2.82
N PRO A 48 7.75 -8.85 3.99
CA PRO A 48 7.86 -10.30 4.20
C PRO A 48 6.98 -11.13 3.25
N PHE A 49 5.86 -10.57 2.75
CA PHE A 49 4.95 -11.27 1.84
C PHE A 49 5.50 -11.41 0.42
N GLY A 50 6.40 -10.51 -0.01
CA GLY A 50 7.08 -10.61 -1.31
C GLY A 50 7.98 -11.84 -1.42
N VAL A 51 8.51 -12.33 -0.29
CA VAL A 51 9.27 -13.58 -0.22
C VAL A 51 8.34 -14.77 -0.39
N MET A 52 7.21 -14.77 0.32
CA MET A 52 6.22 -15.85 0.24
C MET A 52 5.84 -16.13 -1.21
N LEU A 53 5.48 -15.10 -1.98
CA LEU A 53 5.11 -15.18 -3.41
C LEU A 53 6.11 -15.96 -4.27
N LYS A 54 7.41 -15.87 -3.98
CA LYS A 54 8.48 -16.54 -4.74
C LYS A 54 8.65 -18.00 -4.36
N LEU A 55 8.11 -18.41 -3.22
CA LEU A 55 8.25 -19.78 -2.70
C LEU A 55 7.14 -20.71 -3.13
N HIS A 56 6.08 -20.21 -3.76
CA HIS A 56 4.89 -20.99 -4.13
C HIS A 56 5.22 -22.40 -4.66
N ASP A 57 6.03 -22.47 -5.72
CA ASP A 57 6.37 -23.74 -6.37
C ASP A 57 7.29 -24.65 -5.54
N GLN A 58 8.02 -24.07 -4.58
CA GLN A 58 8.91 -24.77 -3.65
C GLN A 58 8.15 -25.37 -2.47
N LEU A 59 7.01 -24.78 -2.10
CA LEU A 59 6.23 -25.24 -0.94
C LEU A 59 5.42 -26.52 -1.23
N LYS A 60 5.25 -26.90 -2.50
CA LYS A 60 4.52 -28.12 -2.91
C LYS A 60 3.19 -28.24 -2.16
N LEU A 61 2.38 -27.19 -2.28
CA LEU A 61 1.12 -27.06 -1.56
C LEU A 61 0.16 -28.18 -1.93
N ASN A 62 -0.55 -28.72 -0.93
CA ASN A 62 -1.71 -29.56 -1.20
C ASN A 62 -2.93 -28.70 -1.58
N ALA A 63 -4.04 -29.32 -2.00
CA ALA A 63 -5.23 -28.61 -2.47
C ALA A 63 -5.80 -27.61 -1.44
N SER A 64 -5.79 -27.95 -0.14
CA SER A 64 -6.30 -27.07 0.92
C SER A 64 -5.39 -25.86 1.14
N GLN A 65 -4.07 -26.09 1.14
CA GLN A 65 -3.07 -25.04 1.27
C GLN A 65 -3.04 -24.11 0.05
N GLU A 66 -3.24 -24.67 -1.15
CA GLU A 66 -3.38 -23.90 -2.39
C GLU A 66 -4.59 -22.96 -2.32
N GLN A 67 -5.73 -23.46 -1.83
CA GLN A 67 -6.90 -22.61 -1.64
C GLN A 67 -6.63 -21.45 -0.66
N GLN A 68 -5.97 -21.72 0.46
CA GLN A 68 -5.58 -20.69 1.43
C GLN A 68 -4.60 -19.66 0.84
N TRP A 69 -3.65 -20.13 0.03
CA TRP A 69 -2.73 -19.28 -0.71
C TRP A 69 -3.47 -18.34 -1.67
N GLN A 70 -4.39 -18.88 -2.48
CA GLN A 70 -5.17 -18.08 -3.42
C GLN A 70 -6.05 -17.06 -2.70
N THR A 71 -6.64 -17.42 -1.54
CA THR A 71 -7.35 -16.47 -0.69
C THR A 71 -6.45 -15.32 -0.26
N ALA A 72 -5.25 -15.61 0.29
CA ALA A 72 -4.31 -14.59 0.71
C ALA A 72 -3.84 -13.70 -0.45
N LEU A 73 -3.58 -14.29 -1.62
CA LEU A 73 -3.19 -13.59 -2.83
C LEU A 73 -4.30 -12.64 -3.32
N ASN A 74 -5.54 -13.10 -3.33
CA ASN A 74 -6.69 -12.29 -3.74
C ASN A 74 -6.95 -11.13 -2.77
N THR A 75 -6.91 -11.39 -1.46
CA THR A 75 -7.02 -10.34 -0.44
C THR A 75 -5.93 -9.29 -0.62
N MET A 76 -4.67 -9.71 -0.82
CA MET A 76 -3.57 -8.79 -1.06
C MET A 76 -3.78 -7.93 -2.32
N LYS A 77 -4.23 -8.53 -3.43
CA LYS A 77 -4.49 -7.81 -4.69
C LYS A 77 -5.59 -6.77 -4.53
N GLN A 78 -6.73 -7.18 -3.96
CA GLN A 78 -7.87 -6.30 -3.72
C GLN A 78 -7.50 -5.13 -2.79
N ASN A 79 -6.78 -5.44 -1.70
CA ASN A 79 -6.38 -4.42 -0.74
C ASN A 79 -5.32 -3.46 -1.31
N ARG A 80 -4.42 -3.95 -2.17
CA ARG A 80 -3.48 -3.10 -2.90
C ARG A 80 -4.18 -2.15 -3.87
N GLU A 81 -5.21 -2.63 -4.56
CA GLU A 81 -6.03 -1.78 -5.44
C GLU A 81 -6.77 -0.71 -4.64
N ALA A 82 -7.37 -1.08 -3.50
CA ALA A 82 -8.04 -0.15 -2.61
C ALA A 82 -7.09 0.93 -2.06
N MET A 83 -5.88 0.54 -1.62
CA MET A 83 -4.85 1.50 -1.18
C MET A 83 -4.42 2.42 -2.33
N ARG A 84 -4.30 1.90 -3.56
CA ARG A 84 -3.98 2.72 -4.73
C ARG A 84 -5.07 3.76 -5.00
N LYS A 85 -6.35 3.37 -4.95
CA LYS A 85 -7.49 4.29 -5.10
C LYS A 85 -7.50 5.37 -4.01
N SER A 86 -7.23 4.99 -2.75
CA SER A 86 -7.09 5.93 -1.63
C SER A 86 -6.01 6.98 -1.90
N HIS A 87 -4.85 6.54 -2.42
CA HIS A 87 -3.76 7.46 -2.78
C HIS A 87 -4.10 8.36 -3.98
N GLU A 88 -4.79 7.84 -4.99
CA GLU A 88 -5.29 8.62 -6.13
C GLU A 88 -6.27 9.72 -5.66
N GLN A 89 -7.22 9.39 -4.79
CA GLN A 89 -8.15 10.35 -4.19
C GLN A 89 -7.42 11.44 -3.39
N MET A 90 -6.45 11.07 -2.57
CA MET A 90 -5.64 12.05 -1.83
C MET A 90 -4.86 12.97 -2.76
N ARG A 91 -4.31 12.44 -3.86
CA ARG A 91 -3.60 13.23 -4.88
C ARG A 91 -4.54 14.21 -5.57
N GLU A 92 -5.77 13.81 -5.88
CA GLU A 92 -6.79 14.69 -6.46
C GLU A 92 -7.19 15.81 -5.51
N GLN A 93 -7.42 15.50 -4.23
CA GLN A 93 -7.70 16.51 -3.19
C GLN A 93 -6.54 17.50 -3.04
N PHE A 94 -5.30 17.00 -3.05
CA PHE A 94 -4.12 17.87 -3.00
C PHE A 94 -4.05 18.81 -4.21
N LYS A 95 -4.28 18.30 -5.42
CA LYS A 95 -4.34 19.13 -6.64
C LYS A 95 -5.46 20.17 -6.57
N ALA A 96 -6.62 19.83 -6.01
CA ALA A 96 -7.72 20.78 -5.85
C ALA A 96 -7.34 21.92 -4.88
N GLN A 97 -6.64 21.60 -3.79
CA GLN A 97 -6.15 22.59 -2.82
C GLN A 97 -5.08 23.51 -3.42
N GLN A 98 -4.22 23.01 -4.32
CA GLN A 98 -3.22 23.85 -5.01
C GLN A 98 -3.82 25.00 -5.81
N ASN A 99 -5.07 24.87 -6.27
CA ASN A 99 -5.76 25.90 -7.03
C ASN A 99 -6.51 26.90 -6.13
N GLN A 100 -6.53 26.69 -4.81
CA GLN A 100 -7.20 27.60 -3.87
C GLN A 100 -6.24 28.73 -3.46
N PRO A 101 -6.75 29.96 -3.27
CA PRO A 101 -5.93 31.07 -2.79
C PRO A 101 -5.43 30.86 -1.35
N ILE A 102 -6.17 30.10 -0.54
CA ILE A 102 -5.81 29.73 0.83
C ILE A 102 -5.99 28.20 0.95
N LEU A 103 -4.96 27.51 1.42
CA LEU A 103 -5.00 26.07 1.65
C LEU A 103 -5.84 25.72 2.87
N ASP A 104 -6.74 24.75 2.74
CA ASP A 104 -7.41 24.15 3.89
C ASP A 104 -6.57 23.01 4.48
N LEU A 105 -5.64 23.38 5.34
CA LEU A 105 -4.76 22.43 6.04
C LEU A 105 -5.54 21.47 6.94
N SER A 106 -6.70 21.90 7.46
CA SER A 106 -7.53 21.07 8.33
C SER A 106 -8.19 19.93 7.56
N ALA A 107 -8.75 20.23 6.39
CA ALA A 107 -9.32 19.23 5.48
C ALA A 107 -8.24 18.28 4.96
N MET A 108 -7.05 18.79 4.62
CA MET A 108 -5.92 17.95 4.19
C MET A 108 -5.48 16.97 5.29
N GLN A 109 -5.36 17.45 6.53
CA GLN A 109 -5.00 16.60 7.66
C GLN A 109 -6.07 15.53 7.93
N ALA A 110 -7.35 15.91 7.89
CA ALA A 110 -8.47 14.98 8.09
C ALA A 110 -8.49 13.88 7.01
N ALA A 111 -8.33 14.26 5.74
CA ALA A 111 -8.24 13.30 4.63
C ALA A 111 -7.05 12.34 4.77
N HIS A 112 -5.88 12.87 5.16
CA HIS A 112 -4.70 12.06 5.40
C HIS A 112 -4.93 11.06 6.54
N GLN A 113 -5.49 11.50 7.68
CA GLN A 113 -5.79 10.63 8.82
C GLN A 113 -6.79 9.52 8.45
N GLN A 114 -7.84 9.86 7.70
CA GLN A 114 -8.82 8.87 7.23
C GLN A 114 -8.18 7.84 6.32
N ALA A 115 -7.36 8.27 5.35
CA ALA A 115 -6.64 7.38 4.45
C ALA A 115 -5.69 6.46 5.21
N GLU A 116 -4.95 6.97 6.19
CA GLU A 116 -4.05 6.15 7.00
C GLU A 116 -4.78 5.09 7.83
N GLN A 117 -5.90 5.44 8.45
CA GLN A 117 -6.73 4.48 9.19
C GLN A 117 -7.26 3.36 8.28
N GLN A 118 -7.79 3.72 7.11
CA GLN A 118 -8.27 2.76 6.13
C GLN A 118 -7.13 1.86 5.63
N ASN A 119 -5.99 2.46 5.25
CA ASN A 119 -4.84 1.73 4.75
C ASN A 119 -4.25 0.79 5.82
N ALA A 120 -4.27 1.19 7.09
CA ALA A 120 -3.86 0.33 8.20
C ALA A 120 -4.75 -0.93 8.31
N GLN A 121 -6.08 -0.78 8.20
CA GLN A 121 -7.01 -1.91 8.20
C GLN A 121 -6.76 -2.86 7.01
N LEU A 122 -6.55 -2.31 5.81
CA LEU A 122 -6.25 -3.11 4.61
C LEU A 122 -4.93 -3.89 4.73
N ARG A 123 -3.89 -3.28 5.32
CA ARG A 123 -2.62 -3.94 5.63
C ARG A 123 -2.80 -5.05 6.66
N GLN A 124 -3.61 -4.82 7.69
CA GLN A 124 -3.91 -5.82 8.71
C GLN A 124 -4.65 -7.04 8.12
N GLN A 125 -5.67 -6.82 7.29
CA GLN A 125 -6.39 -7.89 6.60
C GLN A 125 -5.47 -8.74 5.72
N THR A 126 -4.60 -8.08 4.95
CA THR A 126 -3.59 -8.75 4.13
C THR A 126 -2.67 -9.62 4.99
N SER A 127 -2.20 -9.06 6.11
CA SER A 127 -1.31 -9.76 7.04
C SER A 127 -2.00 -10.96 7.69
N ALA A 128 -3.26 -10.81 8.10
CA ALA A 128 -4.05 -11.89 8.69
C ALA A 128 -4.26 -13.05 7.70
N ALA A 129 -4.55 -12.76 6.43
CA ALA A 129 -4.72 -13.79 5.41
C ALA A 129 -3.43 -14.59 5.16
N TRP A 130 -2.28 -13.90 5.07
CA TRP A 130 -0.99 -14.56 4.93
C TRP A 130 -0.55 -15.34 6.17
N LEU A 131 -0.88 -14.85 7.38
CA LEU A 131 -0.64 -15.58 8.63
C LEU A 131 -1.49 -16.85 8.70
N ALA A 132 -2.76 -16.79 8.28
CA ALA A 132 -3.62 -17.96 8.21
C ALA A 132 -3.05 -19.03 7.26
N PHE A 133 -2.58 -18.62 6.07
CA PHE A 133 -1.85 -19.50 5.16
C PHE A 133 -0.61 -20.12 5.82
N TYR A 134 0.26 -19.30 6.42
CA TYR A 134 1.47 -19.78 7.08
C TYR A 134 1.18 -20.80 8.20
N ASN A 135 0.12 -20.55 8.98
CA ASN A 135 -0.27 -21.45 10.08
C ASN A 135 -0.73 -22.82 9.57
N GLY A 136 -1.33 -22.89 8.38
CA GLY A 136 -1.75 -24.12 7.70
C GLY A 136 -0.63 -24.92 7.04
N LEU A 137 0.61 -24.42 7.04
CA LEU A 137 1.79 -25.14 6.54
C LEU A 137 2.29 -26.19 7.54
N ASN A 138 2.88 -27.26 7.01
CA ASN A 138 3.61 -28.25 7.81
C ASN A 138 5.02 -27.75 8.18
N ASP A 139 5.72 -28.49 9.04
CA ASP A 139 7.03 -28.07 9.58
C ASP A 139 8.12 -27.94 8.51
N GLN A 140 8.11 -28.83 7.50
CA GLN A 140 9.05 -28.75 6.38
C GLN A 140 8.81 -27.48 5.55
N GLN A 141 7.55 -27.18 5.21
CA GLN A 141 7.17 -25.97 4.49
C GLN A 141 7.49 -24.70 5.31
N LYS A 142 7.18 -24.70 6.61
CA LYS A 142 7.51 -23.58 7.52
C LYS A 142 9.01 -23.34 7.61
N THR A 143 9.82 -24.40 7.56
CA THR A 143 11.30 -24.30 7.53
C THR A 143 11.78 -23.62 6.25
N THR A 144 11.22 -23.98 5.09
CA THR A 144 11.52 -23.32 3.81
C THR A 144 11.18 -21.84 3.86
N VAL A 145 9.97 -21.48 4.33
CA VAL A 145 9.55 -20.08 4.48
C VAL A 145 10.46 -19.33 5.45
N SER A 146 10.74 -19.89 6.62
CA SER A 146 11.57 -19.27 7.65
C SER A 146 12.99 -18.99 7.16
N THR A 147 13.58 -19.92 6.41
CA THR A 147 14.92 -19.76 5.84
C THR A 147 14.95 -18.60 4.84
N ALA A 148 13.97 -18.54 3.94
CA ALA A 148 13.89 -17.46 2.96
C ALA A 148 13.66 -16.08 3.62
N LEU A 149 12.84 -16.02 4.68
CA LEU A 149 12.62 -14.79 5.44
C LEU A 149 13.91 -14.32 6.14
N LYS A 150 14.64 -15.23 6.80
CA LYS A 150 15.94 -14.92 7.41
C LYS A 150 16.93 -14.37 6.39
N GLN A 151 17.01 -14.96 5.20
CA GLN A 151 17.85 -14.46 4.11
C GLN A 151 17.42 -13.06 3.66
N GLN A 152 16.12 -12.79 3.57
CA GLN A 152 15.61 -11.48 3.20
C GLN A 152 15.96 -10.42 4.25
N PHE A 153 15.87 -10.75 5.55
CA PHE A 153 16.28 -9.85 6.62
C PHE A 153 17.77 -9.53 6.58
N ALA A 154 18.63 -10.54 6.39
CA ALA A 154 20.06 -10.31 6.23
C ALA A 154 20.39 -9.40 5.02
N ARG A 155 19.71 -9.57 3.88
CA ARG A 155 19.86 -8.67 2.73
C ARG A 155 19.37 -7.26 3.04
N MET A 156 18.29 -7.12 3.80
CA MET A 156 17.75 -5.82 4.19
C MET A 156 18.72 -5.08 5.10
N GLU A 157 19.31 -5.76 6.09
CA GLU A 157 20.32 -5.21 6.99
C GLU A 157 21.57 -4.76 6.23
N GLN A 158 22.10 -5.60 5.32
CA GLN A 158 23.23 -5.23 4.48
C GLN A 158 22.95 -3.99 3.61
N ARG A 159 21.73 -3.86 3.08
CA ARG A 159 21.34 -2.66 2.33
C ARG A 159 21.22 -1.44 3.22
N HIS A 160 20.70 -1.60 4.43
CA HIS A 160 20.59 -0.53 5.40
C HIS A 160 21.98 0.02 5.76
N GLU A 161 22.93 -0.85 6.07
CA GLU A 161 24.31 -0.44 6.37
C GLU A 161 24.98 0.25 5.17
N LYS A 162 24.86 -0.31 3.95
CA LYS A 162 25.38 0.35 2.74
C LYS A 162 24.76 1.72 2.48
N MET A 163 23.46 1.89 2.76
CA MET A 163 22.82 3.20 2.66
C MET A 163 23.36 4.17 3.70
N LYS A 164 23.52 3.72 4.95
CA LYS A 164 24.09 4.52 6.03
C LYS A 164 25.52 4.99 5.71
N GLU A 165 26.36 4.10 5.20
CA GLU A 165 27.71 4.44 4.71
C GLU A 165 27.68 5.50 3.61
N ARG A 166 26.83 5.30 2.57
CA ARG A 166 26.67 6.30 1.50
C ARG A 166 26.21 7.64 2.04
N TRP A 167 25.21 7.66 2.92
CA TRP A 167 24.73 8.89 3.54
C TRP A 167 25.82 9.62 4.34
N GLN A 168 26.68 8.88 5.04
CA GLN A 168 27.83 9.45 5.74
C GLN A 168 28.87 10.02 4.77
N GLN A 169 29.22 9.29 3.71
CA GLN A 169 30.15 9.75 2.67
C GLN A 169 29.62 11.01 1.98
N HIS A 170 28.34 11.05 1.61
CA HIS A 170 27.71 12.23 1.03
C HIS A 170 27.73 13.43 1.99
N ARG A 171 27.51 13.22 3.29
CA ARG A 171 27.60 14.27 4.30
C ARG A 171 29.02 14.81 4.42
N GLN A 172 30.03 13.94 4.44
CA GLN A 172 31.44 14.32 4.52
C GLN A 172 31.88 15.07 3.25
N ALA A 173 31.51 14.60 2.06
CA ALA A 173 31.79 15.27 0.79
C ALA A 173 31.14 16.66 0.73
N LYS A 174 29.89 16.80 1.21
CA LYS A 174 29.22 18.10 1.30
C LYS A 174 29.94 19.05 2.27
N ALA A 175 30.40 18.55 3.42
CA ALA A 175 31.16 19.35 4.39
C ALA A 175 32.52 19.79 3.84
N ALA A 176 33.24 18.90 3.13
CA ALA A 176 34.50 19.21 2.48
C ALA A 176 34.33 20.28 1.38
N ASN A 177 33.30 20.17 0.54
CA ASN A 177 33.00 21.16 -0.51
C ASN A 177 32.56 22.52 0.05
N ALA A 178 31.90 22.54 1.22
CA ALA A 178 31.55 23.79 1.90
C ALA A 178 32.77 24.49 2.51
N ALA A 179 33.78 23.73 2.96
CA ALA A 179 35.01 24.27 3.52
C ALA A 179 36.00 24.82 2.46
N SER A 180 35.85 24.41 1.19
CA SER A 180 36.68 24.86 0.08
C SER A 180 36.01 25.89 -0.84
N ALA A 181 34.80 26.36 -0.50
CA ALA A 181 34.17 27.48 -1.20
C ALA A 181 34.85 28.81 -0.82
N PRO A 182 35.35 29.61 -1.78
CA PRO A 182 35.99 30.88 -1.48
C PRO A 182 34.97 31.88 -0.91
N ALA A 183 35.35 32.62 0.13
CA ALA A 183 34.55 33.72 0.66
C ALA A 183 34.44 34.82 -0.41
N GLN A 184 33.21 35.18 -0.79
CA GLN A 184 32.91 36.33 -1.64
C GLN A 184 32.83 37.60 -0.80
#